data_AF-A0A5N8ZDD5-F1
#
_entry.id   AF-A0A5N8ZDD5-F1
#
_cell.length_a   1.000
_cell.length_b   1.000
_cell.length_c   1.000
_cell.angle_alpha   90.00
_cell.angle_beta   90.00
_cell.angle_gamma   90.00
#
_symmetry.space_group_name_H-M   'P 1'
#
loop_
_entity.id
_entity.type
_entity.pdbx_description
1 polymer ?
#
loop_
_entity_poly.entity_id
_entity_poly.type
_entity_poly.pdbx_seq_one_letter_code
_entity_poly.pdbx_strand_id
1 'polypeptide(L)'
;MKNELFLALTQLAAERNLPQSIVVSAVKEALASAYRKDPAAKGQDILVEVDSETGDVIVKTILNVKEKDEIEDPLSEISEEEAQKLNKDLRVGDFIETGFMEYNPGRIAAQTAKQVVLQKLREAERDLVFGKFADKKGQVIVGTIQRVDSRNVFVDIGRANALMPPSEQTSYEKYRVGQQLKFFVTEVQRTARGPEIIVSRTHPELLRKLFESEVPEISAGVVEIKALSREAGARSKVAVSSEDDDVDAVGACVGLRGIRIQNVVNELLGEKIDVVDWSEDPK
;
A
#
# COMPACT_ATOMS: atom_id res chain seq x y z
N MET A 1 -13.88 16.60 31.28
CA MET A 1 -13.35 15.21 31.37
C MET A 1 -12.96 14.83 29.95
N LYS A 2 -11.71 14.43 29.70
CA LYS A 2 -11.34 13.91 28.37
C LYS A 2 -12.18 12.66 28.13
N ASN A 3 -13.08 12.74 27.15
CA ASN A 3 -14.10 11.74 26.86
C ASN A 3 -13.40 10.39 26.57
N GLU A 4 -13.90 9.29 27.15
CA GLU A 4 -13.30 7.95 27.00
C GLU A 4 -13.16 7.57 25.52
N LEU A 5 -14.07 8.08 24.68
CA LEU A 5 -14.03 7.90 23.24
C LEU A 5 -12.79 8.55 22.60
N PHE A 6 -12.44 9.79 22.96
CA PHE A 6 -11.27 10.47 22.40
C PHE A 6 -9.97 9.73 22.73
N LEU A 7 -9.83 9.24 23.96
CA LEU A 7 -8.69 8.43 24.39
C LEU A 7 -8.62 7.12 23.60
N ALA A 8 -9.76 6.43 23.43
CA ALA A 8 -9.84 5.20 22.65
C ALA A 8 -9.50 5.42 21.16
N LEU A 9 -9.96 6.53 20.56
CA LEU A 9 -9.66 6.88 19.17
C LEU A 9 -8.17 7.16 18.98
N THR A 10 -7.57 7.92 19.91
CA THR A 10 -6.14 8.25 19.87
C THR A 10 -5.28 7.00 20.03
N GLN A 11 -5.64 6.12 20.97
CA GLN A 11 -4.96 4.85 21.17
C GLN A 11 -5.08 3.95 19.93
N LEU A 12 -6.28 3.84 19.36
CA LEU A 12 -6.52 3.02 18.18
C LEU A 12 -5.78 3.55 16.94
N ALA A 13 -5.70 4.87 16.77
CA ALA A 13 -4.89 5.50 15.72
C ALA A 13 -3.39 5.18 15.88
N ALA A 14 -2.88 5.20 17.12
CA ALA A 14 -1.49 4.85 17.41
C ALA A 14 -1.20 3.36 17.18
N GLU A 15 -2.07 2.45 17.64
CA GLU A 15 -1.92 1.00 17.47
C GLU A 15 -1.92 0.59 15.99
N ARG A 16 -2.77 1.23 15.17
CA ARG A 16 -2.87 0.97 13.72
C ARG A 16 -1.95 1.84 12.87
N ASN A 17 -1.20 2.75 13.51
CA ASN A 17 -0.29 3.68 12.86
C ASN A 17 -0.99 4.45 11.70
N LEU A 18 -2.23 4.87 11.94
CA LEU A 18 -3.08 5.63 11.02
C LEU A 18 -3.20 7.09 11.50
N PRO A 19 -3.32 8.07 10.59
CA PRO A 19 -3.69 9.43 10.96
C PRO A 19 -5.02 9.45 11.71
N GLN A 20 -5.10 10.23 12.79
CA GLN A 20 -6.31 10.35 13.61
C GLN A 20 -7.53 10.82 12.80
N SER A 21 -7.32 11.66 11.78
CA SER A 21 -8.39 12.13 10.88
C SER A 21 -9.07 10.96 10.16
N ILE A 22 -8.31 9.96 9.71
CA ILE A 22 -8.86 8.79 9.01
C ILE A 22 -9.63 7.90 9.98
N VAL A 23 -9.13 7.72 11.21
CA VAL A 23 -9.81 6.95 12.26
C VAL A 23 -11.13 7.60 12.66
N VAL A 24 -11.15 8.93 12.83
CA VAL A 24 -12.37 9.69 13.13
C VAL A 24 -13.38 9.56 12.00
N SER A 25 -12.95 9.69 10.74
CA SER A 25 -13.82 9.49 9.57
C SER A 25 -14.44 8.09 9.54
N ALA A 26 -13.62 7.05 9.77
CA ALA A 26 -14.07 5.66 9.83
C ALA A 26 -15.12 5.44 10.93
N VAL A 27 -14.97 6.10 12.07
CA VAL A 27 -15.90 6.00 13.20
C VAL A 27 -17.20 6.75 12.93
N LYS A 28 -17.13 7.93 12.31
CA LYS A 28 -18.33 8.68 11.86
C LYS A 28 -19.19 7.81 10.93
N GLU A 29 -18.58 7.25 9.89
CA GLU A 29 -19.28 6.39 8.93
C GLU A 29 -19.84 5.12 9.58
N ALA A 30 -19.10 4.51 10.51
CA ALA A 30 -19.53 3.32 11.21
C ALA A 30 -20.72 3.56 12.15
N LEU A 31 -20.71 4.68 12.88
CA LEU A 31 -21.82 5.10 13.71
C LEU A 31 -23.03 5.46 12.84
N ALA A 32 -22.85 6.19 11.74
CA ALA A 32 -23.92 6.51 10.80
C ALA A 32 -24.61 5.24 10.29
N SER A 33 -23.84 4.24 9.84
CA SER A 33 -24.40 2.96 9.39
C SER A 33 -25.09 2.16 10.52
N ALA A 34 -24.63 2.28 11.76
CA ALA A 34 -25.25 1.59 12.89
C ALA A 34 -26.59 2.21 13.26
N TYR A 35 -26.65 3.55 13.35
CA TYR A 35 -27.89 4.25 13.64
C TYR A 35 -28.87 4.21 12.47
N ARG A 36 -28.42 4.04 11.21
CA ARG A 36 -29.34 3.96 10.04
C ARG A 36 -30.26 2.75 10.13
N LYS A 37 -29.81 1.70 10.85
CA LYS A 37 -30.60 0.49 11.14
C LYS A 37 -31.45 0.61 12.39
N ASP A 38 -31.32 1.71 13.14
CA ASP A 38 -32.10 1.92 14.35
C ASP A 38 -33.53 2.37 13.99
N PRO A 39 -34.58 1.81 14.61
CA PRO A 39 -35.95 2.26 14.43
C PRO A 39 -36.15 3.77 14.65
N ALA A 40 -35.32 4.40 15.49
CA ALA A 40 -35.36 5.83 15.76
C ALA A 40 -35.05 6.71 14.53
N ALA A 41 -34.32 6.17 13.54
CA ALA A 41 -33.96 6.89 12.32
C ALA A 41 -35.15 7.09 11.36
N LYS A 42 -36.27 6.36 11.56
CA LYS A 42 -37.48 6.43 10.70
C LYS A 42 -37.21 6.26 9.20
N GLY A 43 -36.11 5.59 8.83
CA GLY A 43 -35.70 5.42 7.42
C GLY A 43 -34.93 6.60 6.82
N GLN A 44 -34.64 7.65 7.59
CA GLN A 44 -33.80 8.77 7.15
C GLN A 44 -32.32 8.40 7.16
N ASP A 45 -31.54 9.10 6.34
CA ASP A 45 -30.09 8.95 6.37
C ASP A 45 -29.50 9.71 7.58
N ILE A 46 -28.27 9.37 7.97
CA ILE A 46 -27.68 9.83 9.22
C ILE A 46 -26.30 10.39 8.98
N LEU A 47 -26.11 11.60 9.49
CA LEU A 47 -24.82 12.26 9.57
C LEU A 47 -24.34 12.21 11.01
N VAL A 48 -23.13 11.68 11.22
CA VAL A 48 -22.48 11.68 12.54
C VAL A 48 -21.32 12.64 12.52
N GLU A 49 -21.38 13.62 13.42
CA GLU A 49 -20.28 14.51 13.73
C GLU A 49 -19.61 14.03 15.01
N VAL A 50 -18.28 14.07 15.01
CA VAL A 50 -17.44 13.68 16.13
C VAL A 50 -16.42 14.79 16.26
N ASP A 51 -16.40 15.44 17.42
CA ASP A 51 -15.39 16.42 17.77
C ASP A 51 -14.08 15.69 18.05
N SER A 52 -13.03 16.08 17.34
CA SER A 52 -11.72 15.42 17.42
C SER A 52 -10.95 15.74 18.70
N GLU A 53 -11.32 16.76 19.47
CA GLU A 53 -10.64 17.17 20.70
C GLU A 53 -11.43 16.80 21.96
N THR A 54 -12.75 16.98 21.92
CA THR A 54 -13.64 16.66 23.05
C THR A 54 -14.13 15.23 23.00
N GLY A 55 -14.22 14.61 21.82
CA GLY A 55 -14.81 13.28 21.63
C GLY A 55 -16.35 13.27 21.68
N ASP A 56 -16.99 14.44 21.65
CA ASP A 56 -18.44 14.52 21.65
C ASP A 56 -19.01 14.07 20.32
N VAL A 57 -20.08 13.28 20.38
CA VAL A 57 -20.75 12.68 19.21
C VAL A 57 -22.13 13.30 19.06
N ILE A 58 -22.37 13.91 17.89
CA ILE A 58 -23.68 14.45 17.51
C ILE A 58 -24.20 13.61 16.36
N VAL A 59 -25.39 13.03 16.55
CA VAL A 59 -26.08 12.24 15.52
C VAL A 59 -27.21 13.07 14.95
N LYS A 60 -27.15 13.36 13.65
CA LYS A 60 -28.15 14.14 12.92
C LYS A 60 -28.88 13.26 11.92
N THR A 61 -30.17 13.47 11.75
CA THR A 61 -30.94 12.88 10.64
C THR A 61 -30.93 13.85 9.47
N ILE A 62 -30.72 13.33 8.26
CA ILE A 62 -30.64 14.10 7.04
C ILE A 62 -31.55 13.53 5.94
N LEU A 63 -31.99 14.39 5.04
CA LEU A 63 -32.59 14.00 3.76
C LEU A 63 -31.67 14.46 2.63
N ASN A 64 -31.34 13.55 1.70
CA ASN A 64 -30.49 13.85 0.55
C ASN A 64 -31.33 14.49 -0.56
N VAL A 65 -30.84 15.58 -1.14
CA VAL A 65 -31.53 16.31 -2.21
C VAL A 65 -31.20 15.65 -3.55
N LYS A 66 -32.24 15.16 -4.23
CA LYS A 66 -32.12 14.53 -5.56
C LYS A 66 -33.07 15.15 -6.59
N GLU A 67 -32.78 14.87 -7.86
CA GLU A 67 -33.74 15.10 -8.92
C GLU A 67 -34.98 14.22 -8.71
N LYS A 68 -36.16 14.75 -9.05
CA LYS A 68 -37.44 14.10 -8.80
C LYS A 68 -37.56 12.70 -9.43
N ASP A 69 -36.89 12.51 -10.55
CA ASP A 69 -36.90 11.26 -11.32
C ASP A 69 -35.87 10.23 -10.83
N GLU A 70 -34.94 10.63 -9.94
CA GLU A 70 -33.89 9.79 -9.35
C GLU A 70 -34.15 9.41 -7.87
N ILE A 71 -35.34 9.75 -7.35
CA ILE A 71 -35.73 9.39 -5.98
C ILE A 71 -36.02 7.89 -5.93
N GLU A 72 -35.18 7.15 -5.20
CA GLU A 72 -35.32 5.72 -4.95
C GLU A 72 -36.00 5.45 -3.59
N ASP A 73 -35.74 6.31 -2.59
CA ASP A 73 -36.26 6.14 -1.23
C ASP A 73 -36.89 7.44 -0.68
N PRO A 74 -38.23 7.54 -0.65
CA PRO A 74 -38.95 8.71 -0.14
C PRO A 74 -38.73 9.00 1.35
N LEU A 75 -38.15 8.08 2.12
CA LEU A 75 -37.87 8.29 3.54
C LEU A 75 -36.49 8.92 3.79
N SER A 76 -35.54 8.76 2.88
CA SER A 76 -34.17 9.29 3.00
C SER A 76 -33.84 10.38 1.98
N GLU A 77 -34.72 10.62 1.02
CA GLU A 77 -34.50 11.55 -0.10
C GLU A 77 -35.63 12.58 -0.23
N ILE A 78 -35.29 13.76 -0.73
CA ILE A 78 -36.23 14.86 -0.97
C ILE A 78 -35.95 15.48 -2.35
N SER A 79 -37.01 15.90 -3.04
CA SER A 79 -36.84 16.59 -4.33
C SER A 79 -36.21 17.97 -4.16
N GLU A 80 -35.42 18.43 -5.14
CA GLU A 80 -34.88 19.80 -5.14
C GLU A 80 -35.98 20.86 -4.96
N GLU A 81 -37.14 20.69 -5.60
CA GLU A 81 -38.29 21.59 -5.47
C GLU A 81 -38.80 21.68 -4.02
N GLU A 82 -38.76 20.59 -3.27
CA GLU A 82 -39.19 20.54 -1.88
C GLU A 82 -38.09 20.99 -0.92
N ALA A 83 -36.83 20.67 -1.20
CA ALA A 83 -35.67 21.16 -0.48
C ALA A 83 -35.58 22.69 -0.56
N GLN A 84 -35.80 23.27 -1.75
CA GLN A 84 -35.78 24.72 -1.97
C GLN A 84 -36.90 25.49 -1.26
N LYS A 85 -38.02 24.81 -0.91
CA LYS A 85 -39.07 25.42 -0.07
C LYS A 85 -38.59 25.64 1.37
N LEU A 86 -37.67 24.80 1.84
CA LEU A 86 -37.07 24.89 3.18
C LEU A 86 -35.84 25.81 3.17
N ASN A 87 -34.97 25.66 2.18
CA ASN A 87 -33.80 26.50 1.98
C ASN A 87 -33.48 26.67 0.49
N LYS A 88 -33.56 27.91 0.00
CA LYS A 88 -33.44 28.27 -1.43
C LYS A 88 -32.06 28.01 -2.03
N ASP A 89 -31.03 27.82 -1.21
CA ASP A 89 -29.66 27.61 -1.68
C ASP A 89 -29.35 26.13 -1.94
N LEU A 90 -30.21 25.21 -1.51
CA LEU A 90 -30.02 23.76 -1.70
C LEU A 90 -30.20 23.35 -3.16
N ARG A 91 -29.26 22.54 -3.65
CA ARG A 91 -29.29 21.93 -4.98
C ARG A 91 -29.20 20.41 -4.88
N VAL A 92 -29.43 19.75 -6.02
CA VAL A 92 -29.18 18.32 -6.18
C VAL A 92 -27.77 17.98 -5.73
N GLY A 93 -27.65 16.99 -4.85
CA GLY A 93 -26.39 16.56 -4.23
C GLY A 93 -26.13 17.13 -2.83
N ASP A 94 -26.88 18.15 -2.40
CA ASP A 94 -26.84 18.64 -1.02
C ASP A 94 -27.68 17.76 -0.08
N PHE A 95 -27.63 18.04 1.22
CA PHE A 95 -28.47 17.40 2.23
C PHE A 95 -29.10 18.44 3.15
N ILE A 96 -30.27 18.13 3.69
CA ILE A 96 -30.94 18.94 4.69
C ILE A 96 -30.99 18.22 6.04
N GLU A 97 -30.62 18.91 7.11
CA GLU A 97 -30.73 18.41 8.48
C GLU A 97 -32.19 18.47 8.95
N THR A 98 -32.78 17.33 9.28
CA THR A 98 -34.17 17.21 9.72
C THR A 98 -34.33 17.10 11.23
N GLY A 99 -33.26 16.77 11.95
CA GLY A 99 -33.31 16.59 13.39
C GLY A 99 -32.03 16.05 14.01
N PHE A 100 -32.08 15.89 15.34
CA PHE A 100 -31.01 15.35 16.17
C PHE A 100 -31.49 14.10 16.90
N MET A 101 -30.60 13.13 17.05
CA MET A 101 -30.82 11.93 17.84
C MET A 101 -29.88 11.92 19.03
N GLU A 102 -30.38 11.46 20.17
CA GLU A 102 -29.56 11.25 21.36
C GLU A 102 -28.64 10.05 21.12
N TYR A 103 -27.34 10.22 21.43
CA TYR A 103 -26.37 9.15 21.31
C TYR A 103 -26.62 8.10 22.41
N ASN A 104 -27.33 7.03 22.05
CA ASN A 104 -27.52 5.87 22.91
C ASN A 104 -27.26 4.58 22.11
N PRO A 105 -25.99 4.11 22.05
CA PRO A 105 -25.66 2.92 21.28
C PRO A 105 -26.23 1.70 22.01
N GLY A 106 -27.40 1.24 21.59
CA GLY A 106 -27.90 -0.08 21.96
C GLY A 106 -26.88 -1.18 21.63
N ARG A 107 -26.98 -2.34 22.28
CA ARG A 107 -26.00 -3.44 22.15
C ARG A 107 -25.75 -3.89 20.70
N ILE A 108 -26.79 -3.87 19.86
CA ILE A 108 -26.71 -4.26 18.43
C ILE A 108 -26.02 -3.17 17.59
N ALA A 109 -26.31 -1.89 17.88
CA ALA A 109 -25.67 -0.74 17.24
C ALA A 109 -24.17 -0.72 17.56
N ALA A 110 -23.78 -1.00 18.81
CA ALA A 110 -22.38 -1.07 19.23
C ALA A 110 -21.59 -2.19 18.51
N GLN A 111 -22.17 -3.37 18.34
CA GLN A 111 -21.51 -4.49 17.65
C GLN A 111 -21.36 -4.23 16.14
N THR A 112 -22.40 -3.66 15.52
CA THR A 112 -22.39 -3.27 14.10
C THR A 112 -21.36 -2.17 13.87
N ALA A 113 -21.36 -1.14 14.71
CA ALA A 113 -20.36 -0.06 14.66
C ALA A 113 -18.94 -0.63 14.77
N LYS A 114 -18.66 -1.52 15.73
CA LYS A 114 -17.34 -2.17 15.85
C LYS A 114 -16.91 -2.85 14.55
N GLN A 115 -17.81 -3.59 13.91
CA GLN A 115 -17.49 -4.28 12.65
C GLN A 115 -17.21 -3.30 11.51
N VAL A 116 -18.02 -2.26 11.37
CA VAL A 116 -17.84 -1.24 10.32
C VAL A 116 -16.57 -0.42 10.56
N VAL A 117 -16.29 -0.04 11.81
CA VAL A 117 -15.01 0.61 12.18
C VAL A 117 -13.84 -0.27 11.77
N LEU A 118 -13.82 -1.55 12.17
CA LEU A 118 -12.73 -2.47 11.83
C LEU A 118 -12.59 -2.70 10.32
N GLN A 119 -13.68 -2.61 9.56
CA GLN A 119 -13.63 -2.70 8.10
C GLN A 119 -13.01 -1.42 7.50
N LYS A 120 -13.49 -0.25 7.90
CA LYS A 120 -13.00 1.05 7.40
C LYS A 120 -11.54 1.30 7.75
N LEU A 121 -11.11 0.89 8.95
CA LEU A 121 -9.70 0.92 9.33
C LEU A 121 -8.84 0.03 8.41
N ARG A 122 -9.33 -1.17 8.06
CA ARG A 122 -8.63 -2.05 7.11
C ARG A 122 -8.55 -1.43 5.72
N GLU A 123 -9.61 -0.74 5.26
CA GLU A 123 -9.60 -0.01 3.99
C GLU A 123 -8.57 1.12 3.99
N ALA A 124 -8.56 1.93 5.05
CA ALA A 124 -7.57 2.98 5.26
C ALA A 124 -6.12 2.45 5.31
N GLU A 125 -5.88 1.36 6.02
CA GLU A 125 -4.56 0.69 6.07
C GLU A 125 -4.13 0.26 4.66
N ARG A 126 -5.03 -0.33 3.87
CA ARG A 126 -4.75 -0.76 2.49
C ARG A 126 -4.36 0.40 1.59
N ASP A 127 -5.08 1.52 1.67
CA ASP A 127 -4.80 2.70 0.85
C ASP A 127 -3.46 3.33 1.20
N LEU A 128 -3.13 3.41 2.49
CA LEU A 128 -1.85 3.93 2.96
C LEU A 128 -0.69 3.04 2.51
N VAL A 129 -0.83 1.72 2.62
CA VAL A 129 0.17 0.77 2.14
C VAL A 129 0.35 0.89 0.63
N PHE A 130 -0.73 0.94 -0.15
CA PHE A 130 -0.63 1.12 -1.60
C PHE A 130 0.11 2.40 -1.95
N GLY A 131 -0.28 3.53 -1.35
CA GLY A 131 0.37 4.82 -1.61
C GLY A 131 1.87 4.80 -1.32
N LYS A 132 2.31 4.09 -0.28
CA LYS A 132 3.74 3.96 0.06
C LYS A 132 4.55 3.15 -0.95
N PHE A 133 3.94 2.12 -1.56
CA PHE A 133 4.64 1.18 -2.43
C PHE A 133 4.37 1.38 -3.93
N ALA A 134 3.40 2.21 -4.31
CA ALA A 134 3.11 2.50 -5.72
C ALA A 134 4.37 2.96 -6.48
N ASP A 135 5.17 3.83 -5.87
CA ASP A 135 6.41 4.36 -6.46
C ASP A 135 7.61 3.41 -6.33
N LYS A 136 7.44 2.27 -5.64
CA LYS A 136 8.49 1.26 -5.45
C LYS A 136 8.55 0.24 -6.56
N LYS A 137 7.61 0.24 -7.51
CA LYS A 137 7.69 -0.58 -8.72
C LYS A 137 9.02 -0.32 -9.44
N GLY A 138 9.73 -1.38 -9.82
CA GLY A 138 11.04 -1.27 -10.48
C GLY A 138 12.22 -0.98 -9.56
N GLN A 139 12.01 -0.98 -8.23
CA GLN A 139 13.07 -0.78 -7.25
C GLN A 139 13.45 -2.11 -6.57
N VAL A 140 14.66 -2.15 -6.02
CA VAL A 140 15.09 -3.22 -5.13
C VAL A 140 14.75 -2.84 -3.69
N ILE A 141 14.09 -3.74 -2.98
CA ILE A 141 13.74 -3.59 -1.58
C ILE A 141 14.37 -4.71 -0.76
N VAL A 142 14.72 -4.40 0.48
CA VAL A 142 15.14 -5.40 1.46
C VAL A 142 13.89 -5.97 2.13
N GLY A 143 13.81 -7.29 2.23
CA GLY A 143 12.73 -7.96 2.92
C GLY A 143 13.19 -9.19 3.67
N THR A 144 12.40 -9.61 4.66
CA THR A 144 12.65 -10.80 5.46
C THR A 144 11.60 -11.85 5.14
N ILE A 145 12.01 -13.07 4.79
CA ILE A 145 11.08 -14.16 4.51
C ILE A 145 10.31 -14.49 5.79
N GLN A 146 9.00 -14.25 5.79
CA GLN A 146 8.13 -14.54 6.92
C GLN A 146 7.54 -15.95 6.83
N ARG A 147 7.15 -16.38 5.63
CA ARG A 147 6.48 -17.66 5.41
C ARG A 147 6.81 -18.23 4.05
N VAL A 148 7.03 -19.54 4.00
CA VAL A 148 7.22 -20.30 2.77
C VAL A 148 6.13 -21.36 2.72
N ASP A 149 5.19 -21.20 1.80
CA ASP A 149 4.16 -22.20 1.51
C ASP A 149 4.66 -23.15 0.39
N SER A 150 3.84 -24.12 -0.03
CA SER A 150 4.23 -25.10 -1.07
C SER A 150 4.47 -24.48 -2.46
N ARG A 151 3.93 -23.29 -2.72
CA ARG A 151 4.08 -22.58 -4.00
C ARG A 151 4.59 -21.14 -3.84
N ASN A 152 4.17 -20.45 -2.79
CA ASN A 152 4.41 -19.02 -2.64
C ASN A 152 5.35 -18.74 -1.48
N VAL A 153 6.20 -17.73 -1.64
CA VAL A 153 7.01 -17.16 -0.56
C VAL A 153 6.43 -15.81 -0.18
N PHE A 154 6.22 -15.59 1.10
CA PHE A 154 5.75 -14.32 1.66
C PHE A 154 6.92 -13.62 2.33
N VAL A 155 7.14 -12.38 1.93
CA VAL A 155 8.27 -11.57 2.34
C VAL A 155 7.74 -10.35 3.10
N ASP A 156 8.22 -10.17 4.32
CA ASP A 156 7.99 -8.98 5.11
C ASP A 156 8.87 -7.85 4.60
N ILE A 157 8.23 -6.73 4.25
CA ILE A 157 8.91 -5.51 3.81
C ILE A 157 8.65 -4.37 4.80
N GLY A 158 8.42 -4.74 6.07
CA GLY A 158 8.24 -3.88 7.24
C GLY A 158 6.78 -3.50 7.47
N ARG A 159 6.17 -2.77 6.53
CA ARG A 159 4.78 -2.28 6.68
C ARG A 159 3.73 -3.09 5.92
N ALA A 160 4.19 -4.06 5.13
CA ALA A 160 3.34 -4.86 4.27
C ALA A 160 4.01 -6.21 4.02
N ASN A 161 3.22 -7.15 3.49
CA ASN A 161 3.72 -8.42 3.02
C ASN A 161 3.75 -8.40 1.49
N ALA A 162 4.91 -8.68 0.93
CA ALA A 162 5.08 -8.97 -0.48
C ALA A 162 4.92 -10.47 -0.74
N LEU A 163 4.47 -10.77 -1.97
CA LEU A 163 4.30 -12.11 -2.49
C LEU A 163 5.37 -12.35 -3.55
N MET A 164 6.07 -13.48 -3.44
CA MET A 164 6.96 -13.99 -4.49
C MET A 164 6.35 -15.29 -5.05
N PRO A 165 5.67 -15.24 -6.20
CA PRO A 165 5.06 -16.42 -6.83
C PRO A 165 6.14 -17.35 -7.42
N PRO A 166 5.81 -18.61 -7.76
CA PRO A 166 6.78 -19.59 -8.29
C PRO A 166 7.58 -19.11 -9.50
N SER A 167 6.96 -18.32 -10.39
CA SER A 167 7.62 -17.77 -11.59
C SER A 167 8.73 -16.77 -11.27
N GLU A 168 8.65 -16.14 -10.09
CA GLU A 168 9.58 -15.12 -9.62
C GLU A 168 10.60 -15.68 -8.61
N GLN A 169 10.53 -17.00 -8.34
CA GLN A 169 11.42 -17.75 -7.47
C GLN A 169 12.52 -18.43 -8.26
N THR A 170 13.72 -18.40 -7.72
CA THR A 170 14.87 -19.08 -8.31
C THR A 170 14.90 -20.54 -7.88
N SER A 171 14.95 -21.49 -8.83
CA SER A 171 14.97 -22.93 -8.49
C SER A 171 16.25 -23.39 -7.77
N TYR A 172 17.34 -22.61 -7.88
CA TYR A 172 18.62 -22.87 -7.22
C TYR A 172 18.68 -22.35 -5.77
N GLU A 173 17.77 -21.45 -5.38
CA GLU A 173 17.77 -20.83 -4.06
C GLU A 173 16.89 -21.61 -3.08
N LYS A 174 17.33 -21.68 -1.82
CA LYS A 174 16.53 -22.26 -0.72
C LYS A 174 16.12 -21.17 0.25
N TYR A 175 14.87 -20.74 0.14
CA TYR A 175 14.28 -19.73 1.01
C TYR A 175 13.97 -20.29 2.39
N ARG A 176 14.49 -19.64 3.44
CA ARG A 176 14.22 -20.00 4.84
C ARG A 176 13.52 -18.87 5.57
N VAL A 177 12.59 -19.21 6.46
CA VAL A 177 11.95 -18.23 7.35
C VAL A 177 13.00 -17.51 8.19
N GLY A 178 12.87 -16.19 8.31
CA GLY A 178 13.81 -15.30 8.99
C GLY A 178 15.00 -14.85 8.13
N GLN A 179 15.16 -15.38 6.92
CA GLN A 179 16.23 -14.97 6.01
C GLN A 179 15.91 -13.59 5.41
N GLN A 180 16.87 -12.67 5.51
CA GLN A 180 16.79 -11.36 4.89
C GLN A 180 17.50 -11.39 3.53
N LEU A 181 16.82 -10.87 2.51
CA LEU A 181 17.31 -10.82 1.13
C LEU A 181 16.84 -9.52 0.45
N LYS A 182 17.50 -9.16 -0.64
CA LYS A 182 17.02 -8.14 -1.57
C LYS A 182 16.15 -8.74 -2.66
N PHE A 183 15.05 -8.05 -2.96
CA PHE A 183 14.07 -8.45 -3.96
C PHE A 183 13.76 -7.29 -4.90
N PHE A 184 13.52 -7.59 -6.17
CA PHE A 184 13.05 -6.61 -7.14
C PHE A 184 11.52 -6.54 -7.13
N VAL A 185 10.95 -5.34 -7.04
CA VAL A 185 9.49 -5.15 -7.08
C VAL A 185 9.03 -5.13 -8.53
N THR A 186 8.38 -6.21 -8.98
CA THR A 186 7.88 -6.33 -10.36
C THR A 186 6.58 -5.56 -10.54
N GLU A 187 5.66 -5.69 -9.58
CA GLU A 187 4.33 -5.11 -9.68
C GLU A 187 3.76 -4.72 -8.32
N VAL A 188 2.96 -3.65 -8.31
CA VAL A 188 2.18 -3.22 -7.15
C VAL A 188 0.76 -2.96 -7.65
N GLN A 189 -0.17 -3.82 -7.25
CA GLN A 189 -1.55 -3.79 -7.74
C GLN A 189 -2.57 -3.69 -6.60
N ARG A 190 -3.72 -3.06 -6.88
CA ARG A 190 -4.84 -3.03 -5.95
C ARG A 190 -5.72 -4.25 -6.20
N THR A 191 -5.87 -5.10 -5.18
CA THR A 191 -6.79 -6.24 -5.23
C THR A 191 -7.93 -6.05 -4.23
N ALA A 192 -9.02 -6.80 -4.38
CA ALA A 192 -10.14 -6.79 -3.42
C ALA A 192 -9.72 -7.15 -1.98
N ARG A 193 -8.58 -7.85 -1.81
CA ARG A 193 -8.05 -8.24 -0.50
C ARG A 193 -7.08 -7.21 0.09
N GLY A 194 -6.62 -6.24 -0.72
CA GLY A 194 -5.64 -5.23 -0.35
C GLY A 194 -4.59 -5.00 -1.45
N PRO A 195 -3.62 -4.11 -1.23
CA PRO A 195 -2.49 -3.99 -2.13
C PRO A 195 -1.70 -5.29 -2.14
N GLU A 196 -1.43 -5.80 -3.34
CA GLU A 196 -0.56 -6.94 -3.55
C GLU A 196 0.74 -6.43 -4.18
N ILE A 197 1.84 -6.72 -3.50
CA ILE A 197 3.18 -6.31 -3.91
C ILE A 197 3.88 -7.58 -4.37
N ILE A 198 4.14 -7.68 -5.67
CA ILE A 198 4.83 -8.83 -6.26
C ILE A 198 6.32 -8.51 -6.30
N VAL A 199 7.10 -9.43 -5.77
CA VAL A 199 8.57 -9.31 -5.73
C VAL A 199 9.22 -10.51 -6.41
N SER A 200 10.45 -10.30 -6.87
CA SER A 200 11.19 -11.25 -7.66
C SER A 200 12.65 -11.38 -7.26
N ARG A 201 13.13 -12.61 -7.38
CA ARG A 201 14.55 -12.98 -7.31
C ARG A 201 15.13 -13.35 -8.69
N THR A 202 14.27 -13.67 -9.66
CA THR A 202 14.67 -14.10 -11.00
C THR A 202 14.84 -12.93 -11.98
N HIS A 203 14.18 -11.79 -11.73
CA HIS A 203 14.14 -10.68 -12.68
C HIS A 203 15.55 -10.11 -12.98
N PRO A 204 15.93 -9.88 -14.25
CA PRO A 204 17.25 -9.36 -14.64
C PRO A 204 17.62 -8.02 -13.98
N GLU A 205 16.64 -7.13 -13.81
CA GLU A 205 16.83 -5.83 -13.16
C GLU A 205 17.24 -5.91 -11.69
N LEU A 206 17.02 -7.04 -11.00
CA LEU A 206 17.60 -7.24 -9.67
C LEU A 206 19.12 -7.15 -9.75
N LEU A 207 19.74 -7.88 -10.68
CA LEU A 207 21.19 -7.89 -10.87
C LEU A 207 21.71 -6.50 -11.26
N ARG A 208 21.04 -5.83 -12.20
CA ARG A 208 21.39 -4.46 -12.62
C ARG A 208 21.41 -3.50 -11.43
N LYS A 209 20.34 -3.49 -10.63
CA LYS A 209 20.20 -2.61 -9.46
C LYS A 209 21.17 -2.96 -8.33
N LEU A 210 21.55 -4.24 -8.18
CA LEU A 210 22.60 -4.63 -7.24
C LEU A 210 23.96 -4.07 -7.67
N PHE A 211 24.30 -4.13 -8.95
CA PHE A 211 25.50 -3.51 -9.49
C PHE A 211 25.48 -1.98 -9.33
N GLU A 212 24.36 -1.31 -9.63
CA GLU A 212 24.20 0.14 -9.41
C GLU A 212 24.44 0.52 -7.93
N SER A 213 24.01 -0.33 -6.99
CA SER A 213 24.21 -0.09 -5.55
C SER A 213 25.63 -0.38 -5.08
N GLU A 214 26.34 -1.32 -5.71
CA GLU A 214 27.66 -1.80 -5.27
C GLU A 214 28.81 -1.04 -5.96
N VAL A 215 28.58 -0.53 -7.17
CA VAL A 215 29.59 0.09 -8.04
C VAL A 215 29.27 1.59 -8.21
N PRO A 216 29.97 2.50 -7.50
CA PRO A 216 29.73 3.93 -7.57
C PRO A 216 29.83 4.52 -8.98
N GLU A 217 30.72 3.97 -9.81
CA GLU A 217 30.96 4.40 -11.19
C GLU A 217 29.72 4.15 -12.08
N ILE A 218 28.94 3.11 -11.78
CA ILE A 218 27.66 2.85 -12.46
C ILE A 218 26.58 3.81 -11.99
N SER A 219 26.51 4.07 -10.68
CA SER A 219 25.56 5.03 -10.11
C SER A 219 25.81 6.47 -10.59
N ALA A 220 27.07 6.83 -10.80
CA ALA A 220 27.50 8.12 -11.35
C ALA A 220 27.32 8.22 -12.87
N GLY A 221 27.03 7.12 -13.56
CA GLY A 221 26.89 7.06 -15.03
C GLY A 221 28.20 7.07 -15.80
N VAL A 222 29.34 6.89 -15.14
CA VAL A 222 30.67 6.80 -15.79
C VAL A 222 30.85 5.43 -16.47
N VAL A 223 30.30 4.39 -15.84
CA VAL A 223 30.24 3.03 -16.40
C VAL A 223 28.78 2.67 -16.66
N GLU A 224 28.47 2.19 -17.85
CA GLU A 224 27.13 1.77 -18.23
C GLU A 224 27.06 0.25 -18.43
N ILE A 225 25.98 -0.38 -17.93
CA ILE A 225 25.65 -1.78 -18.24
C ILE A 225 24.87 -1.82 -19.56
N LYS A 226 25.58 -2.07 -20.66
CA LYS A 226 25.04 -2.11 -22.03
C LYS A 226 24.18 -3.33 -22.30
N ALA A 227 24.57 -4.50 -21.79
CA ALA A 227 23.80 -5.73 -21.96
C ALA A 227 23.88 -6.62 -20.72
N LEU A 228 22.82 -7.37 -20.47
CA LEU A 228 22.71 -8.28 -19.34
C LEU A 228 21.93 -9.52 -19.75
N SER A 229 22.52 -10.69 -19.54
CA SER A 229 21.89 -11.99 -19.75
C SER A 229 21.98 -12.80 -18.48
N ARG A 230 20.85 -13.23 -17.94
CA ARG A 230 20.75 -13.83 -16.61
C ARG A 230 20.02 -15.16 -16.63
N GLU A 231 20.69 -16.21 -16.19
CA GLU A 231 20.11 -17.48 -15.77
C GLU A 231 20.10 -17.48 -14.23
N ALA A 232 18.99 -17.00 -13.66
CA ALA A 232 18.89 -16.70 -12.24
C ALA A 232 19.29 -17.88 -11.34
N GLY A 233 20.15 -17.61 -10.35
CA GLY A 233 20.70 -18.60 -9.42
C GLY A 233 21.79 -19.51 -9.97
N ALA A 234 22.04 -19.50 -11.28
CA ALA A 234 23.08 -20.31 -11.92
C ALA A 234 24.22 -19.43 -12.42
N ARG A 235 23.99 -18.67 -13.50
CA ARG A 235 25.01 -17.85 -14.15
C ARG A 235 24.43 -16.62 -14.82
N SER A 236 25.15 -15.51 -14.70
CA SER A 236 24.86 -14.25 -15.38
C SER A 236 26.07 -13.71 -16.10
N LYS A 237 25.81 -13.04 -17.23
CA LYS A 237 26.81 -12.28 -17.99
C LYS A 237 26.37 -10.83 -18.06
N VAL A 238 27.30 -9.93 -17.77
CA VAL A 238 27.08 -8.49 -17.79
C VAL A 238 28.13 -7.85 -18.68
N ALA A 239 27.69 -7.14 -19.71
CA ALA A 239 28.56 -6.38 -20.59
C ALA A 239 28.53 -4.92 -20.18
N VAL A 240 29.71 -4.35 -19.92
CA VAL A 240 29.88 -2.98 -19.41
C VAL A 240 30.79 -2.17 -20.32
N SER A 241 30.60 -0.86 -20.34
CA SER A 241 31.47 0.07 -21.05
C SER A 241 31.62 1.35 -20.22
N SER A 242 32.75 2.04 -20.35
CA SER A 242 32.89 3.41 -19.85
C SER A 242 32.94 4.38 -21.02
N GLU A 243 32.41 5.59 -20.82
CA GLU A 243 32.64 6.71 -21.74
C GLU A 243 33.98 7.42 -21.48
N ASP A 244 34.60 7.15 -20.33
CA ASP A 244 35.89 7.71 -19.92
C ASP A 244 37.00 6.68 -20.18
N ASP A 245 37.92 7.00 -21.09
CA ASP A 245 39.05 6.14 -21.45
C ASP A 245 40.01 5.89 -20.27
N ASP A 246 40.00 6.75 -19.25
CA ASP A 246 40.82 6.57 -18.04
C ASP A 246 40.18 5.59 -17.04
N VAL A 247 38.95 5.11 -17.29
CA VAL A 247 38.19 4.24 -16.39
C VAL A 247 38.00 2.84 -16.97
N ASP A 248 38.66 1.86 -16.33
CA ASP A 248 38.43 0.44 -16.60
C ASP A 248 37.05 0.00 -16.07
N ALA A 249 36.10 -0.22 -16.98
CA ALA A 249 34.73 -0.60 -16.65
C ALA A 249 34.64 -1.97 -15.95
N VAL A 250 35.37 -2.98 -16.45
CA VAL A 250 35.40 -4.32 -15.84
C VAL A 250 36.07 -4.23 -14.46
N GLY A 251 37.21 -3.53 -14.38
CA GLY A 251 37.92 -3.30 -13.13
C GLY A 251 37.06 -2.62 -12.06
N ALA A 252 36.28 -1.60 -12.44
CA ALA A 252 35.34 -0.91 -11.55
C ALA A 252 34.25 -1.85 -11.01
N CYS A 253 33.68 -2.71 -11.86
CA CYS A 253 32.65 -3.67 -11.46
C CYS A 253 33.19 -4.80 -10.58
N VAL A 254 34.39 -5.29 -10.87
CA VAL A 254 35.04 -6.36 -10.09
C VAL A 254 35.52 -5.83 -8.73
N GLY A 255 36.10 -4.63 -8.72
CA GLY A 255 36.68 -4.01 -7.55
C GLY A 255 37.99 -4.67 -7.09
N LEU A 256 38.63 -4.10 -6.07
CA LEU A 256 39.89 -4.60 -5.53
C LEU A 256 39.76 -6.06 -5.11
N ARG A 257 40.53 -6.95 -5.75
CA ARG A 257 40.50 -8.41 -5.53
C ARG A 257 39.10 -9.04 -5.69
N GLY A 258 38.23 -8.45 -6.50
CA GLY A 258 36.89 -9.00 -6.75
C GLY A 258 35.87 -8.76 -5.64
N ILE A 259 36.13 -7.85 -4.71
CA ILE A 259 35.25 -7.67 -3.54
C ILE A 259 33.83 -7.21 -3.92
N ARG A 260 33.70 -6.30 -4.88
CA ARG A 260 32.40 -5.75 -5.31
C ARG A 260 31.56 -6.82 -6.00
N ILE A 261 32.13 -7.49 -6.99
CA ILE A 261 31.44 -8.60 -7.67
C ILE A 261 31.07 -9.72 -6.69
N GLN A 262 31.95 -10.04 -5.73
CA GLN A 262 31.66 -11.07 -4.73
C GLN A 262 30.50 -10.68 -3.80
N ASN A 263 30.33 -9.41 -3.46
CA ASN A 263 29.18 -8.93 -2.69
C ASN A 263 27.87 -9.16 -3.45
N VAL A 264 27.85 -8.87 -4.76
CA VAL A 264 26.68 -9.14 -5.62
C VAL A 264 26.42 -10.65 -5.74
N VAL A 265 27.46 -11.47 -5.94
CA VAL A 265 27.34 -12.95 -5.97
C VAL A 265 26.77 -13.48 -4.65
N ASN A 266 27.22 -12.96 -3.52
CA ASN A 266 26.75 -13.38 -2.20
C ASN A 266 25.27 -13.01 -1.97
N GLU A 267 24.85 -11.81 -2.40
CA GLU A 267 23.44 -11.39 -2.37
C GLU A 267 22.56 -12.26 -3.28
N LEU A 268 23.12 -12.78 -4.36
CA LEU A 268 22.49 -13.75 -5.27
C LEU A 268 22.72 -15.22 -4.86
N LEU A 269 23.12 -15.45 -3.60
CA LEU A 269 23.29 -16.77 -3.00
C LEU A 269 24.17 -17.74 -3.82
N GLY A 270 25.19 -17.19 -4.49
CA GLY A 270 26.18 -17.97 -5.25
C GLY A 270 25.95 -18.03 -6.76
N GLU A 271 25.03 -17.25 -7.32
CA GLU A 271 24.92 -17.06 -8.78
C GLU A 271 26.28 -16.61 -9.36
N LYS A 272 26.81 -17.34 -10.36
CA LYS A 272 28.11 -17.00 -10.95
C LYS A 272 27.97 -15.83 -11.90
N ILE A 273 28.75 -14.77 -11.74
CA ILE A 273 28.65 -13.57 -12.58
C ILE A 273 29.96 -13.40 -13.36
N ASP A 274 29.85 -13.29 -14.68
CA ASP A 274 30.95 -12.85 -15.54
C ASP A 274 30.69 -11.40 -15.98
N VAL A 275 31.67 -10.54 -15.78
CA VAL A 275 31.66 -9.17 -16.31
C VAL A 275 32.64 -9.11 -17.48
N VAL A 276 32.20 -8.55 -18.59
CA VAL A 276 32.99 -8.42 -19.83
C VAL A 276 32.88 -7.00 -20.39
N ASP A 277 33.90 -6.57 -21.09
CA ASP A 277 33.82 -5.33 -21.86
C ASP A 277 32.81 -5.48 -23.00
N TRP A 278 32.02 -4.43 -23.18
CA TRP A 278 31.11 -4.32 -24.31
C TRP A 278 31.83 -3.74 -25.52
N SER A 279 31.52 -4.27 -26.70
CA SER A 279 32.04 -3.80 -27.98
C SER A 279 30.88 -3.44 -28.90
N GLU A 280 31.04 -2.35 -29.67
CA GLU A 280 30.15 -2.02 -30.78
C GLU A 280 30.28 -3.01 -31.94
N ASP A 281 31.46 -3.61 -32.12
CA ASP A 281 31.66 -4.69 -33.08
C ASP A 281 31.10 -5.99 -32.48
N PRO A 282 30.08 -6.61 -33.09
CA PRO A 282 29.49 -7.86 -32.62
C PRO A 282 30.39 -9.10 -32.81
N LYS A 283 31.56 -8.96 -33.45
CA LYS A 283 32.54 -10.04 -33.68
C LYS A 283 33.64 -10.07 -32.63
#